data_AF-Q3L9P7-F1
#
_entry.id   AF-Q3L9P7-F1
#
_cell.length_a   1.000
_cell.length_b   1.000
_cell.length_c   1.000
_cell.angle_alpha   90.00
_cell.angle_beta   90.00
_cell.angle_gamma   90.00
#
_symmetry.space_group_name_H-M   'P 1'
#
loop_
_entity.id
_entity.type
_entity.pdbx_description
1 polymer ?
#
loop_
_entity_poly.entity_id
_entity_poly.type
_entity_poly.pdbx_seq_one_letter_code
_entity_poly.pdbx_strand_id
1 'polypeptide(L)'
;MPVVIVPATDAAAALLTDWLIRDVLPTALDGGVANHAADHLRTLPPISRRHVRHPRKLRVHTRRVGEAIATIENHLHTVAVSVDAERTFTPSITVLPDPVLNAAASISGAVMDIGSSAAALANRALLLAPTTIESPEAALTTQSRVTESYYALLARLWHSDFHASIVIPPPTEP
;
A
#
# COMPACT_ATOMS: atom_id res chain seq x y z
N MET A 1 16.66 -7.58 2.61
CA MET A 1 15.33 -8.16 2.23
C MET A 1 15.03 -7.83 0.78
N PRO A 2 14.46 -8.73 -0.04
CA PRO A 2 14.11 -8.50 -1.45
C PRO A 2 13.28 -7.22 -1.67
N VAL A 3 13.66 -6.42 -2.67
CA VAL A 3 12.97 -5.22 -3.16
C VAL A 3 12.58 -5.46 -4.62
N VAL A 4 11.29 -5.28 -4.94
CA VAL A 4 10.81 -5.27 -6.33
C VAL A 4 11.20 -3.93 -6.94
N ILE A 5 12.05 -3.93 -7.98
CA ILE A 5 12.59 -2.66 -8.48
C ILE A 5 11.71 -2.00 -9.54
N VAL A 6 11.08 -2.70 -10.49
CA VAL A 6 10.07 -2.13 -11.42
C VAL A 6 9.30 -3.29 -12.09
N PRO A 7 7.97 -3.20 -12.34
CA PRO A 7 7.30 -4.15 -13.22
C PRO A 7 7.84 -4.09 -14.66
N ALA A 8 8.40 -5.18 -15.16
CA ALA A 8 8.89 -5.28 -16.54
C ALA A 8 7.78 -5.49 -17.59
N THR A 9 6.55 -5.81 -17.16
CA THR A 9 5.42 -6.11 -18.05
C THR A 9 4.11 -5.51 -17.54
N ASP A 10 3.11 -5.37 -18.43
CA ASP A 10 1.73 -5.03 -18.04
C ASP A 10 1.14 -6.01 -17.02
N ALA A 11 1.63 -7.26 -17.00
CA ALA A 11 1.19 -8.30 -16.09
C ALA A 11 1.67 -8.02 -14.67
N ALA A 12 2.98 -7.82 -14.54
CA ALA A 12 3.61 -7.47 -13.28
C ALA A 12 3.04 -6.15 -12.76
N ALA A 13 2.88 -5.14 -13.63
CA ALA A 13 2.30 -3.85 -13.25
C ALA A 13 0.86 -4.03 -12.72
N ALA A 14 0.03 -4.82 -13.40
CA ALA A 14 -1.34 -5.08 -12.96
C ALA A 14 -1.36 -5.81 -11.62
N LEU A 15 -0.53 -6.84 -11.46
CA LEU A 15 -0.49 -7.68 -10.26
C LEU A 15 0.03 -6.89 -9.05
N LEU A 16 1.09 -6.11 -9.23
CA LEU A 16 1.65 -5.22 -8.20
C LEU A 16 0.65 -4.12 -7.80
N THR A 17 -0.04 -3.51 -8.76
CA THR A 17 -1.07 -2.50 -8.48
C THR A 17 -2.28 -3.13 -7.78
N ASP A 18 -2.68 -4.34 -8.19
CA ASP A 18 -3.75 -5.11 -7.55
C ASP A 18 -3.43 -5.38 -6.09
N TRP A 19 -2.23 -5.89 -5.83
CA TRP A 19 -1.71 -6.14 -4.48
C TRP A 19 -1.69 -4.85 -3.65
N LEU A 20 -1.15 -3.76 -4.19
CA LEU A 20 -1.06 -2.49 -3.46
C LEU A 20 -2.44 -1.96 -3.04
N ILE A 21 -3.42 -1.97 -3.94
CA ILE A 21 -4.73 -1.34 -3.73
C ILE A 21 -5.73 -2.26 -3.02
N ARG A 22 -5.70 -3.56 -3.30
CA ARG A 22 -6.73 -4.51 -2.86
C ARG A 22 -6.26 -5.47 -1.78
N ASP A 23 -4.98 -5.44 -1.41
CA ASP A 23 -4.42 -6.29 -0.37
C ASP A 23 -3.65 -5.49 0.70
N VAL A 24 -2.55 -4.82 0.34
CA VAL A 24 -1.70 -4.11 1.31
C VAL A 24 -2.42 -2.93 1.94
N LEU A 25 -2.98 -2.03 1.12
CA LEU A 25 -3.64 -0.85 1.64
C LEU A 25 -4.83 -1.22 2.55
N PRO A 26 -5.74 -2.14 2.17
CA PRO A 26 -6.78 -2.61 3.09
C PRO A 26 -6.21 -3.20 4.38
N THR A 27 -5.16 -4.01 4.30
CA THR A 27 -4.52 -4.60 5.49
C THR A 27 -3.88 -3.53 6.39
N ALA A 28 -3.33 -2.47 5.81
CA ALA A 28 -2.77 -1.34 6.57
C ALA A 28 -3.85 -0.47 7.24
N LEU A 29 -5.07 -0.49 6.72
CA LEU A 29 -6.23 0.21 7.28
C LEU A 29 -7.08 -0.68 8.18
N ASP A 30 -6.78 -1.98 8.27
CA ASP A 30 -7.49 -2.92 9.14
C ASP A 30 -7.25 -2.54 10.60
N GLY A 31 -8.34 -2.45 11.36
CA GLY A 31 -8.27 -2.15 12.79
C GLY A 31 -8.06 -0.67 13.13
N GLY A 32 -8.12 0.23 12.14
CA GLY A 32 -8.12 1.67 12.34
C GLY A 32 -9.43 2.35 11.97
N VAL A 33 -9.48 3.68 12.15
CA VAL A 33 -10.64 4.52 11.86
C VAL A 33 -11.13 4.45 10.40
N ALA A 34 -10.26 4.00 9.49
CA ALA A 34 -10.55 3.83 8.07
C ALA A 34 -10.96 2.39 7.67
N ASN A 35 -11.33 1.51 8.62
CA ASN A 35 -11.67 0.12 8.35
C ASN A 35 -12.78 -0.07 7.28
N HIS A 36 -13.79 0.79 7.26
CA HIS A 36 -14.82 0.74 6.20
C HIS A 36 -14.27 0.99 4.80
N ALA A 37 -13.23 1.83 4.67
CA ALA A 37 -12.54 2.04 3.40
C ALA A 37 -11.75 0.78 2.99
N ALA A 38 -11.17 0.06 3.95
CA ALA A 38 -10.51 -1.23 3.71
C ALA A 38 -11.47 -2.26 3.08
N ASP A 39 -12.68 -2.38 3.62
CA ASP A 39 -13.71 -3.28 3.08
C ASP A 39 -14.08 -2.91 1.64
N HIS A 40 -14.31 -1.63 1.37
CA HIS A 40 -14.62 -1.17 0.00
C HIS A 40 -13.50 -1.45 -0.98
N LEU A 41 -12.24 -1.25 -0.59
CA LEU A 41 -11.08 -1.52 -1.44
C LEU A 41 -10.98 -3.02 -1.77
N ARG A 42 -11.25 -3.92 -0.83
CA ARG A 42 -11.26 -5.38 -1.08
C ARG A 42 -12.32 -5.82 -2.09
N THR A 43 -13.47 -5.16 -2.08
CA THR A 43 -14.58 -5.46 -3.01
C THR A 43 -14.37 -4.97 -4.44
N LEU A 44 -13.31 -4.18 -4.69
CA LEU A 44 -13.00 -3.71 -6.03
C LEU A 44 -12.74 -4.87 -7.00
N PRO A 45 -13.02 -4.70 -8.31
CA PRO A 45 -12.65 -5.69 -9.30
C PRO A 45 -11.12 -5.83 -9.40
N PRO A 46 -10.60 -7.05 -9.63
CA PRO A 46 -9.17 -7.27 -9.80
C PRO A 46 -8.56 -6.44 -10.93
N ILE A 47 -7.40 -5.87 -10.66
CA ILE A 47 -6.61 -5.13 -11.64
C ILE A 47 -5.92 -6.15 -12.56
N SER A 48 -6.05 -5.89 -13.86
CA SER A 48 -5.55 -6.78 -14.91
C SER A 48 -4.77 -5.99 -15.94
N ARG A 49 -4.04 -6.67 -16.82
CA ARG A 49 -3.27 -6.05 -17.93
C ARG A 49 -4.11 -5.06 -18.76
N ARG A 50 -5.41 -5.33 -18.91
CA ARG A 50 -6.34 -4.44 -19.63
C ARG A 50 -6.54 -3.09 -18.92
N HIS A 51 -6.40 -3.04 -17.60
CA HIS A 51 -6.47 -1.80 -16.83
C HIS A 51 -5.19 -0.97 -16.97
N VAL A 52 -4.04 -1.64 -16.96
CA VAL A 52 -2.73 -1.01 -17.19
C VAL A 52 -2.65 -0.39 -18.59
N ARG A 53 -3.06 -1.13 -19.62
CA ARG A 53 -3.13 -0.63 -21.01
C ARG A 53 -4.14 0.49 -21.24
N HIS A 54 -5.14 0.62 -20.37
CA HIS A 54 -6.19 1.61 -20.49
C HIS A 54 -6.42 2.29 -19.14
N PRO A 55 -5.59 3.29 -18.79
CA PRO A 55 -5.57 3.93 -17.46
C PRO A 55 -6.93 4.42 -16.97
N ARG A 56 -7.81 4.82 -17.90
CA ARG A 56 -9.20 5.21 -17.59
C ARG A 56 -9.99 4.13 -16.85
N LYS A 57 -9.63 2.86 -16.99
CA LYS A 57 -10.27 1.74 -16.28
C LYS A 57 -9.87 1.67 -14.80
N LEU A 58 -8.81 2.36 -14.39
CA LEU A 58 -8.40 2.46 -12.98
C LEU A 58 -9.09 3.60 -12.23
N ARG A 59 -9.94 4.40 -12.89
CA ARG A 59 -10.62 5.56 -12.27
C ARG A 59 -11.44 5.19 -11.02
N VAL A 60 -12.06 4.02 -11.03
CA VAL A 60 -12.83 3.54 -9.86
C VAL A 60 -11.89 3.25 -8.69
N HIS A 61 -10.76 2.59 -8.95
CA HIS A 61 -9.71 2.36 -7.95
C HIS A 61 -9.14 3.68 -7.42
N THR A 62 -8.76 4.62 -8.30
CA THR A 62 -8.31 5.97 -7.94
C THR A 62 -9.31 6.68 -7.04
N ARG A 63 -10.60 6.64 -7.39
CA ARG A 63 -11.67 7.26 -6.59
C ARG A 63 -11.77 6.63 -5.20
N ARG A 64 -11.80 5.31 -5.09
CA ARG A 64 -11.92 4.62 -3.79
C ARG A 64 -10.71 4.87 -2.90
N VAL A 65 -9.51 4.88 -3.45
CA VAL A 65 -8.30 5.24 -2.71
C VAL A 65 -8.35 6.70 -2.26
N GLY A 66 -8.84 7.61 -3.12
CA GLY A 66 -9.08 9.01 -2.74
C GLY A 66 -10.08 9.18 -1.60
N GLU A 67 -11.16 8.39 -1.59
CA GLU A 67 -12.14 8.36 -0.49
C GLU A 67 -11.51 7.85 0.82
N ALA A 68 -10.66 6.83 0.75
CA ALA A 68 -9.90 6.32 1.90
C ALA A 68 -8.97 7.39 2.48
N ILE A 69 -8.19 8.06 1.63
CA ILE A 69 -7.32 9.18 2.00
C ILE A 69 -8.13 10.28 2.70
N ALA A 70 -9.23 10.72 2.11
CA ALA A 70 -10.05 11.78 2.68
C ALA A 70 -10.59 11.40 4.06
N THR A 71 -10.93 10.13 4.26
CA THR A 71 -11.36 9.60 5.57
C THR A 71 -10.25 9.72 6.62
N ILE A 72 -9.02 9.33 6.27
CA ILE A 72 -7.85 9.43 7.15
C ILE A 72 -7.54 10.90 7.47
N GLU A 73 -7.53 11.77 6.45
CA GLU A 73 -7.25 13.19 6.61
C GLU A 73 -8.29 13.91 7.47
N ASN A 74 -9.57 13.61 7.29
CA ASN A 74 -10.65 14.17 8.12
C ASN A 74 -10.51 13.73 9.57
N HIS A 75 -10.13 12.48 9.82
CA HIS A 75 -9.85 11.99 11.17
C HIS A 75 -8.67 12.74 11.79
N LEU A 76 -7.55 12.86 11.07
CA LEU A 76 -6.37 13.60 11.51
C LEU A 76 -6.70 15.06 11.84
N HIS A 77 -7.51 15.72 11.01
CA HIS A 77 -7.94 17.09 11.26
C HIS A 77 -8.79 17.19 12.53
N THR A 78 -9.71 16.25 12.75
CA THR A 78 -10.55 16.19 13.96
C THR A 78 -9.71 15.98 15.22
N VAL A 79 -8.71 15.09 15.16
CA VAL A 79 -7.76 14.87 16.26
C VAL A 79 -6.92 16.13 16.51
N ALA A 80 -6.41 16.78 15.47
CA ALA A 80 -5.62 18.00 15.61
C ALA A 80 -6.40 19.16 16.25
N VAL A 81 -7.70 19.28 15.96
CA VAL A 81 -8.58 20.31 16.56
C VAL A 81 -8.95 19.97 18.01
N SER A 82 -8.93 18.69 18.40
CA SER A 82 -9.32 18.24 19.75
C SER A 82 -8.17 18.07 20.73
N VAL A 83 -6.92 18.01 20.26
CA VAL A 83 -5.73 17.85 21.11
C VAL A 83 -5.12 19.22 21.42
N ASP A 84 -5.64 19.85 22.46
CA ASP A 84 -4.87 20.68 23.39
C ASP A 84 -4.56 19.78 24.60
N ALA A 85 -3.27 19.67 24.97
CA ALA A 85 -2.69 18.89 26.08
C ALA A 85 -2.27 17.41 25.82
N GLU A 86 -0.97 17.19 26.05
CA GLU A 86 -0.27 15.96 26.45
C GLU A 86 -0.54 14.66 25.67
N ARG A 87 0.22 14.45 24.58
CA ARG A 87 0.58 13.10 24.13
C ARG A 87 2.07 12.86 24.29
N THR A 88 2.40 12.01 25.25
CA THR A 88 3.71 11.37 25.38
C THR A 88 3.97 10.56 24.11
N PHE A 89 4.96 10.99 23.31
CA PHE A 89 5.42 10.26 22.13
C PHE A 89 5.99 8.91 22.58
N THR A 90 5.20 7.86 22.42
CA THR A 90 5.68 6.48 22.50
C THR A 90 6.54 6.19 21.27
N PRO A 91 7.60 5.37 21.39
CA PRO A 91 8.48 5.05 20.27
C PRO A 91 7.66 4.47 19.11
N SER A 92 7.86 5.03 17.91
CA SER A 92 7.07 4.67 16.73
C SER A 92 7.36 3.23 16.31
N ILE A 93 6.39 2.34 16.48
CA ILE A 93 6.44 1.03 15.84
C ILE A 93 6.29 1.26 14.34
N THR A 94 7.25 0.76 13.56
CA THR A 94 7.18 0.80 12.09
C THR A 94 6.12 -0.19 11.61
N VAL A 95 4.90 0.33 11.41
CA VAL A 95 3.73 -0.45 10.98
C VAL A 95 3.95 -1.11 9.62
N LEU A 96 4.58 -0.39 8.69
CA LEU A 96 4.83 -0.87 7.33
C LEU A 96 6.31 -1.20 7.15
N PRO A 97 6.66 -2.41 6.69
CA PRO A 97 8.04 -2.77 6.39
C PRO A 97 8.64 -1.90 5.27
N ASP A 98 9.90 -1.48 5.41
CA ASP A 98 10.61 -0.70 4.38
C ASP A 98 10.56 -1.33 2.97
N PRO A 99 10.70 -2.65 2.80
CA PRO A 99 10.60 -3.27 1.48
C PRO A 99 9.24 -3.03 0.81
N VAL A 100 8.16 -2.96 1.60
CA VAL A 100 6.81 -2.68 1.10
C VAL A 100 6.68 -1.21 0.71
N LEU A 101 7.22 -0.29 1.51
CA LEU A 101 7.24 1.14 1.18
C LEU A 101 8.06 1.41 -0.09
N ASN A 102 9.22 0.76 -0.22
CA ASN A 102 10.07 0.87 -1.41
C ASN A 102 9.38 0.29 -2.65
N ALA A 103 8.72 -0.87 -2.53
CA ALA A 103 7.92 -1.44 -3.60
C ALA A 103 6.77 -0.50 -3.98
N ALA A 104 6.03 0.05 -3.02
CA ALA A 104 4.94 0.99 -3.26
C ALA A 104 5.41 2.25 -4.01
N ALA A 105 6.56 2.81 -3.62
CA ALA A 105 7.17 3.95 -4.29
C ALA A 105 7.57 3.63 -5.75
N SER A 106 8.20 2.47 -5.98
CA SER A 106 8.54 2.01 -7.33
C SER A 106 7.31 1.82 -8.21
N ILE A 107 6.30 1.11 -7.71
CA ILE A 107 5.03 0.86 -8.43
C ILE A 107 4.34 2.19 -8.75
N SER A 108 4.39 3.16 -7.83
CA SER A 108 3.83 4.49 -8.04
C SER A 108 4.42 5.18 -9.27
N GLY A 109 5.75 5.17 -9.41
CA GLY A 109 6.43 5.74 -10.58
C GLY A 109 6.01 5.02 -11.86
N ALA A 110 6.11 3.69 -11.89
CA ALA A 110 5.79 2.90 -13.08
C ALA A 110 4.32 3.05 -13.54
N VAL A 111 3.38 3.12 -12.61
CA VAL A 111 1.95 3.28 -12.91
C VAL A 111 1.60 4.73 -13.28
N MET A 112 2.37 5.70 -12.77
CA MET A 112 2.25 7.09 -13.16
C MET A 112 2.74 7.32 -14.59
N ASP A 113 3.82 6.65 -15.01
CA ASP A 113 4.37 6.72 -16.37
C ASP A 113 3.39 6.23 -17.44
N ILE A 114 2.53 5.25 -17.10
CA ILE A 114 1.43 4.81 -17.99
C ILE A 114 0.19 5.71 -17.92
N GLY A 115 0.21 6.79 -17.14
CA GLY A 115 -0.84 7.81 -17.06
C GLY A 115 -1.94 7.54 -16.04
N SER A 116 -1.68 6.74 -14.99
CA SER A 116 -2.63 6.47 -13.91
C SER A 116 -2.08 6.93 -12.55
N SER A 117 -2.89 7.64 -11.77
CA SER A 117 -2.51 8.03 -10.40
C SER A 117 -2.84 6.96 -9.34
N ALA A 118 -3.41 5.81 -9.73
CA ALA A 118 -3.96 4.84 -8.79
C ALA A 118 -2.93 4.32 -7.77
N ALA A 119 -1.74 3.92 -8.23
CA ALA A 119 -0.69 3.45 -7.33
C ALA A 119 -0.06 4.57 -6.50
N ALA A 120 0.10 5.77 -7.08
CA ALA A 120 0.62 6.93 -6.36
C ALA A 120 -0.29 7.34 -5.20
N LEU A 121 -1.62 7.33 -5.41
CA LEU A 121 -2.58 7.55 -4.34
C LEU A 121 -2.52 6.43 -3.30
N ALA A 122 -2.35 5.17 -3.72
CA ALA A 122 -2.29 4.06 -2.77
C ALA A 122 -1.03 4.14 -1.91
N ASN A 123 0.12 4.50 -2.49
CA ASN A 123 1.35 4.76 -1.75
C ASN A 123 1.18 5.93 -0.77
N ARG A 124 0.53 7.03 -1.19
CA ARG A 124 0.19 8.12 -0.27
C ARG A 124 -0.70 7.65 0.88
N ALA A 125 -1.71 6.84 0.60
CA ALA A 125 -2.59 6.29 1.61
C ALA A 125 -1.83 5.37 2.59
N LEU A 126 -0.88 4.58 2.11
CA LEU A 126 -0.01 3.76 2.95
C LEU A 126 0.88 4.61 3.87
N LEU A 127 1.40 5.73 3.40
CA LEU A 127 2.18 6.64 4.26
C LEU A 127 1.32 7.27 5.37
N LEU A 128 0.02 7.42 5.14
CA LEU A 128 -0.93 7.95 6.13
C LEU A 128 -1.49 6.86 7.07
N ALA A 129 -1.60 5.61 6.61
CA ALA A 129 -2.23 4.51 7.34
C ALA A 129 -1.71 4.28 8.77
N PRO A 130 -0.41 4.39 9.08
CA PRO A 130 0.10 4.25 10.45
C PRO A 130 -0.56 5.19 11.46
N THR A 131 -1.02 6.36 11.02
CA THR A 131 -1.69 7.34 11.89
C THR A 131 -3.07 6.90 12.36
N THR A 132 -3.64 5.87 11.72
CA THR A 132 -4.95 5.32 12.06
C THR A 132 -4.89 4.17 13.05
N ILE A 133 -3.69 3.70 13.40
CA ILE A 133 -3.50 2.54 14.26
C ILE A 133 -3.52 2.97 15.72
N GLU A 134 -4.44 2.38 16.46
CA GLU A 134 -4.77 2.79 17.82
C GLU A 134 -3.92 2.08 18.88
N SER A 135 -3.22 0.99 18.53
CA SER A 135 -2.43 0.22 19.49
C SER A 135 -1.14 -0.42 18.93
N PRO A 136 -0.13 -0.65 19.78
CA PRO A 136 1.08 -1.42 19.43
C PRO A 136 0.80 -2.84 18.89
N GLU A 137 -0.21 -3.52 19.44
CA GLU A 137 -0.58 -4.87 19.03
C GLU A 137 -1.18 -4.89 17.61
N ALA A 138 -2.02 -3.89 17.30
CA ALA A 138 -2.55 -3.69 15.96
C ALA A 138 -1.44 -3.34 14.96
N ALA A 139 -0.44 -2.54 15.36
CA ALA A 139 0.73 -2.23 14.55
C ALA A 139 1.53 -3.49 14.18
N LEU A 140 1.83 -4.36 15.16
CA LEU A 140 2.56 -5.61 14.95
C LEU A 140 1.78 -6.60 14.09
N THR A 141 0.47 -6.72 14.34
CA THR A 141 -0.41 -7.58 13.54
C THR A 141 -0.47 -7.12 12.09
N THR A 142 -0.61 -5.81 11.87
CA THR A 142 -0.59 -5.19 10.54
C THR A 142 0.74 -5.47 9.84
N GLN A 143 1.86 -5.22 10.52
CA GLN A 143 3.20 -5.46 9.99
C GLN A 143 3.39 -6.92 9.56
N SER A 144 2.96 -7.88 10.39
CA SER A 144 3.04 -9.31 10.10
C SER A 144 2.22 -9.69 8.87
N ARG A 145 0.96 -9.27 8.79
CA ARG A 145 0.05 -9.58 7.66
C ARG A 145 0.54 -8.94 6.35
N VAL A 146 1.02 -7.69 6.40
CA VAL A 146 1.60 -7.00 5.25
C VAL A 146 2.88 -7.71 4.78
N THR A 147 3.71 -8.19 5.70
CA THR A 147 4.93 -8.95 5.38
C THR A 147 4.59 -10.29 4.70
N GLU A 148 3.62 -11.03 5.23
CA GLU A 148 3.16 -12.29 4.63
C GLU A 148 2.58 -12.08 3.23
N SER A 149 1.73 -11.06 3.07
CA SER A 149 1.19 -10.64 1.77
C SER A 149 2.29 -10.28 0.77
N TYR A 150 3.33 -9.56 1.21
CA TYR A 150 4.48 -9.23 0.36
C TYR A 150 5.25 -10.47 -0.09
N TYR A 151 5.48 -11.44 0.80
CA TYR A 151 6.14 -12.69 0.42
C TYR A 151 5.29 -13.54 -0.54
N ALA A 152 3.98 -13.59 -0.33
CA ALA A 152 3.06 -14.27 -1.25
C ALA A 152 3.08 -13.61 -2.65
N LEU A 153 3.12 -12.27 -2.69
CA LEU A 153 3.29 -11.50 -3.92
C LEU A 153 4.60 -11.87 -4.64
N LEU A 154 5.73 -11.84 -3.92
CA LEU A 154 7.04 -12.17 -4.49
C LEU A 154 7.07 -13.59 -5.04
N ALA A 155 6.57 -14.56 -4.29
CA ALA A 155 6.45 -15.95 -4.73
C ALA A 155 5.59 -16.04 -6.01
N ARG A 156 4.46 -15.34 -6.08
CA ARG A 156 3.60 -15.34 -7.26
C ARG A 156 4.27 -14.71 -8.47
N LEU A 157 4.98 -13.60 -8.30
CA LEU A 157 5.74 -12.95 -9.39
C LEU A 157 6.83 -13.87 -9.92
N TRP A 158 7.57 -14.52 -9.03
CA TRP A 158 8.60 -15.50 -9.41
C TRP A 158 8.05 -16.61 -10.31
N HIS A 159 6.85 -17.11 -10.03
CA HIS A 159 6.22 -18.18 -10.81
C HIS A 159 5.55 -17.69 -12.10
N SER A 160 5.06 -16.46 -12.16
CA SER A 160 4.19 -15.98 -13.24
C SER A 160 4.85 -14.99 -14.22
N ASP A 161 5.95 -14.36 -13.82
CA ASP A 161 6.67 -13.38 -14.63
C ASP A 161 8.16 -13.33 -14.23
N PHE A 162 8.95 -14.26 -14.78
CA PHE A 162 10.39 -14.39 -14.51
C PHE A 162 11.19 -13.12 -14.92
N HIS A 163 10.62 -12.23 -15.73
CA HIS A 163 11.25 -10.97 -16.12
C HIS A 163 11.06 -9.84 -15.10
N ALA A 164 10.23 -10.04 -14.06
CA ALA A 164 10.18 -9.12 -12.93
C ALA A 164 11.52 -9.15 -12.17
N SER A 165 12.27 -8.06 -12.21
CA SER A 165 13.55 -7.97 -11.49
C SER A 165 13.28 -7.79 -9.99
N ILE A 166 13.49 -8.87 -9.22
CA ILE A 166 13.52 -8.84 -7.76
C ILE A 166 14.98 -8.66 -7.37
N VAL A 167 15.33 -7.49 -6.83
CA VAL A 167 16.69 -7.22 -6.35
C VAL A 167 16.69 -7.34 -4.85
N ILE A 168 17.54 -8.23 -4.33
CA ILE A 168 17.78 -8.34 -2.91
C ILE A 168 18.86 -7.32 -2.56
N PRO A 169 18.55 -6.18 -1.91
CA PRO A 169 19.57 -5.28 -1.39
C PRO A 169 20.56 -6.07 -0.52
N PRO A 170 21.86 -5.74 -0.63
CA PRO A 170 22.89 -6.38 0.17
C PRO A 170 22.57 -6.22 1.67
N PRO A 171 22.98 -7.16 2.52
CA PRO A 171 22.86 -6.98 3.96
C PRO A 171 23.60 -5.70 4.35
N THR A 172 22.91 -4.79 5.02
CA THR A 172 23.56 -3.70 5.74
C THR A 172 24.39 -4.34 6.84
N GLU A 173 25.72 -4.28 6.73
CA GLU A 173 26.63 -4.72 7.78
C GLU A 173 26.37 -3.90 9.08
N PRO A 174 26.54 -4.55 10.25
CA PRO A 174 26.23 -3.97 11.56
C PRO A 174 27.18 -2.83 11.97
#